data_AF-A0A8G0LAS1-F1
#
_entry.id   AF-A0A8G0LAS1-F1
#
_cell.length_a   1.000
_cell.length_b   1.000
_cell.length_c   1.000
_cell.angle_alpha   90.00
_cell.angle_beta   90.00
_cell.angle_gamma   90.00
#
_symmetry.space_group_name_H-M   'P 1'
#
loop_
_entity.id
_entity.type
_entity.pdbx_description
1 polymer ?
#
loop_
_entity_poly.entity_id
_entity_poly.type
_entity_poly.pdbx_seq_one_letter_code
_entity_poly.pdbx_strand_id
1 'polypeptide(L)'
;MVKPLTFKGDKKTKKRKRAAADRAEDDEQPGESSSSRQQKLVKTGDNDEDQPNDDSWVSADAVSDVVGPVMIVLPTDKPSALACDPSGKVFALPIENIVDNNPTSAEPHDVRQVWVANRVAGTENFRFKGHHGRYLACDKIGLLSATSEAVSPLESFNIIATADTPGTFQLQTLRDTLLTIKPSTSSKPNAPPAEVRGDADAITFNTTLRIRMQARFKPRLRTSKEEREKSKISRRELEEAAGRRLDEDEVRMLKRAKREGDYHERLLEIKVKNKHDKFG
;
A
#
# COMPACT_ATOMS: atom_id res chain seq x y z
N MET A 1 -23.17 -49.22 27.16
CA MET A 1 -22.07 -48.30 26.76
C MET A 1 -22.58 -46.88 26.91
N VAL A 2 -22.19 -46.19 27.98
CA VAL A 2 -22.84 -44.95 28.45
C VAL A 2 -22.26 -43.75 27.69
N LYS A 3 -23.14 -42.88 27.14
CA LYS A 3 -22.73 -41.66 26.43
C LYS A 3 -22.19 -40.63 27.44
N PRO A 4 -21.06 -39.95 27.15
CA PRO A 4 -20.49 -38.97 28.07
C PRO A 4 -21.35 -37.71 28.19
N LEU A 5 -21.55 -37.24 29.43
CA LEU A 5 -22.25 -36.01 29.77
C LEU A 5 -21.39 -34.80 29.37
N THR A 6 -21.96 -33.85 28.62
CA THR A 6 -21.29 -32.60 28.21
C THR A 6 -21.77 -31.44 29.06
N PHE A 7 -20.85 -30.60 29.55
CA PHE A 7 -21.17 -29.48 30.44
C PHE A 7 -21.49 -28.19 29.66
N LYS A 8 -22.31 -27.32 30.25
CA LYS A 8 -22.60 -25.98 29.72
C LYS A 8 -21.31 -25.14 29.74
N GLY A 9 -20.70 -24.94 28.58
CA GLY A 9 -19.47 -24.17 28.40
C GLY A 9 -18.54 -24.74 27.32
N ASP A 10 -18.71 -26.01 26.94
CA ASP A 10 -17.84 -26.66 25.96
C ASP A 10 -18.08 -26.16 24.53
N LYS A 11 -17.01 -25.68 23.89
CA LYS A 11 -17.00 -25.14 22.53
C LYS A 11 -17.19 -26.26 21.51
N LYS A 12 -18.27 -26.20 20.73
CA LYS A 12 -18.54 -27.17 19.64
C LYS A 12 -17.41 -27.16 18.60
N THR A 13 -16.77 -28.30 18.37
CA THR A 13 -15.81 -28.50 17.27
C THR A 13 -16.51 -28.31 15.92
N LYS A 14 -16.07 -27.30 15.14
CA LYS A 14 -16.61 -27.00 13.81
C LYS A 14 -16.29 -28.13 12.83
N LYS A 15 -17.34 -28.77 12.29
CA LYS A 15 -17.24 -29.75 11.20
C LYS A 15 -16.81 -29.04 9.90
N ARG A 16 -15.75 -29.54 9.25
CA ARG A 16 -15.34 -29.17 7.88
C ARG A 16 -16.47 -29.51 6.90
N LYS A 17 -16.91 -28.54 6.09
CA LYS A 17 -17.88 -28.73 5.00
C LYS A 17 -17.12 -29.16 3.74
N ARG A 18 -17.29 -30.41 3.30
CA ARG A 18 -16.92 -30.85 1.94
C ARG A 18 -18.00 -30.39 0.96
N ALA A 19 -17.59 -29.97 -0.23
CA ALA A 19 -18.47 -29.58 -1.33
C ALA A 19 -18.94 -30.82 -2.12
N ALA A 20 -20.22 -30.84 -2.50
CA ALA A 20 -20.75 -31.67 -3.58
C ALA A 20 -22.00 -30.98 -4.19
N ALA A 21 -22.23 -31.28 -5.45
CA ALA A 21 -22.95 -30.55 -6.50
C ALA A 21 -24.50 -30.51 -6.44
N ASP A 22 -25.04 -29.52 -7.16
CA ASP A 22 -26.27 -29.40 -7.98
C ASP A 22 -27.64 -29.97 -7.51
N ARG A 23 -28.67 -29.09 -7.42
CA ARG A 23 -29.84 -28.99 -8.35
C ARG A 23 -31.01 -28.10 -7.83
N ALA A 24 -31.50 -27.27 -8.76
CA ALA A 24 -32.74 -26.52 -9.04
C ALA A 24 -33.99 -26.42 -8.09
N GLU A 25 -34.57 -25.19 -8.12
CA GLU A 25 -36.02 -24.76 -8.16
C GLU A 25 -36.97 -25.11 -6.98
N ASP A 26 -37.93 -24.31 -6.49
CA ASP A 26 -38.41 -22.91 -6.65
C ASP A 26 -39.37 -22.60 -5.44
N ASP A 27 -39.77 -21.33 -5.29
CA ASP A 27 -41.00 -20.79 -4.64
C ASP A 27 -41.05 -20.21 -3.18
N GLU A 28 -42.00 -19.29 -3.00
CA GLU A 28 -42.09 -17.98 -2.30
C GLU A 28 -42.02 -17.78 -0.75
N GLN A 29 -41.84 -16.49 -0.40
CA GLN A 29 -41.65 -15.73 0.88
C GLN A 29 -42.87 -15.64 1.86
N PRO A 30 -42.92 -14.81 2.95
CA PRO A 30 -41.90 -13.99 3.68
C PRO A 30 -41.92 -14.12 5.24
N GLY A 31 -40.92 -13.57 5.95
CA GLY A 31 -41.04 -13.31 7.40
C GLY A 31 -39.76 -12.94 8.17
N GLU A 32 -39.54 -11.62 8.31
CA GLU A 32 -38.96 -10.88 9.46
C GLU A 32 -37.58 -11.17 10.09
N SER A 33 -36.72 -10.15 9.95
CA SER A 33 -35.88 -9.53 10.99
C SER A 33 -34.77 -10.35 11.68
N SER A 34 -33.51 -9.98 11.44
CA SER A 34 -32.67 -9.31 12.45
C SER A 34 -31.20 -9.22 12.01
N SER A 35 -30.60 -8.12 12.46
CA SER A 35 -29.30 -7.55 12.12
C SER A 35 -28.07 -8.44 12.40
N SER A 36 -27.16 -8.54 11.42
CA SER A 36 -25.71 -8.52 11.66
C SER A 36 -24.95 -8.23 10.37
N ARG A 37 -24.93 -6.95 9.98
CA ARG A 37 -24.17 -6.44 8.83
C ARG A 37 -22.69 -6.35 9.22
N GLN A 38 -22.02 -7.50 9.29
CA GLN A 38 -20.57 -7.56 9.44
C GLN A 38 -19.95 -7.17 8.10
N GLN A 39 -19.54 -5.90 8.02
CA GLN A 39 -19.00 -5.26 6.84
C GLN A 39 -17.69 -5.94 6.44
N LYS A 40 -17.83 -6.80 5.44
CA LYS A 40 -16.79 -7.43 4.63
C LYS A 40 -15.94 -6.30 4.04
N LEU A 41 -14.79 -6.02 4.65
CA LEU A 41 -13.77 -5.18 4.05
C LEU A 41 -13.48 -5.70 2.64
N VAL A 42 -13.48 -4.77 1.71
CA VAL A 42 -13.29 -4.97 0.28
C VAL A 42 -11.95 -5.68 0.07
N LYS A 43 -12.01 -7.00 -0.11
CA LYS A 43 -11.00 -7.75 -0.85
C LYS A 43 -11.06 -7.25 -2.28
N THR A 44 -10.22 -6.29 -2.63
CA THR A 44 -9.68 -6.22 -3.99
C THR A 44 -8.76 -7.42 -4.13
N GLY A 45 -9.34 -8.56 -4.52
CA GLY A 45 -8.55 -9.67 -5.01
C GLY A 45 -8.04 -9.32 -6.40
N ASP A 46 -6.74 -9.48 -6.61
CA ASP A 46 -6.28 -10.30 -7.75
C ASP A 46 -4.86 -10.83 -7.50
N ASN A 47 -4.79 -12.12 -7.17
CA ASN A 47 -3.64 -13.04 -7.20
C ASN A 47 -2.23 -12.45 -7.02
N ASP A 48 -1.75 -12.45 -5.77
CA ASP A 48 -0.34 -12.29 -5.38
C ASP A 48 0.17 -13.56 -4.66
N GLU A 49 0.02 -14.75 -5.28
CA GLU A 49 0.56 -15.99 -4.68
C GLU A 49 1.99 -16.32 -5.14
N ASP A 50 2.59 -15.56 -6.07
CA ASP A 50 3.89 -15.90 -6.67
C ASP A 50 4.98 -14.80 -6.60
N GLN A 51 4.82 -13.76 -5.78
CA GLN A 51 5.96 -12.93 -5.36
C GLN A 51 6.27 -13.22 -3.88
N PRO A 52 7.53 -13.50 -3.51
CA PRO A 52 7.88 -13.53 -2.10
C PRO A 52 7.44 -12.20 -1.48
N ASN A 53 6.74 -12.27 -0.35
CA ASN A 53 6.35 -11.09 0.42
C ASN A 53 7.63 -10.37 0.88
N ASP A 54 8.10 -9.44 0.06
CA ASP A 54 9.26 -8.61 0.37
C ASP A 54 8.82 -7.56 1.39
N ASP A 55 8.97 -7.93 2.66
CA ASP A 55 8.69 -7.10 3.83
C ASP A 55 9.89 -6.19 4.19
N SER A 56 10.92 -6.08 3.34
CA SER A 56 12.04 -5.16 3.53
C SER A 56 11.62 -3.70 3.43
N TRP A 57 12.43 -2.80 4.00
CA TRP A 57 12.16 -1.37 4.03
C TRP A 57 13.11 -0.59 3.11
N VAL A 58 12.53 0.30 2.31
CA VAL A 58 13.25 1.16 1.35
C VAL A 58 12.86 2.62 1.55
N SER A 59 13.68 3.54 1.03
CA SER A 59 13.35 4.97 1.09
C SER A 59 12.37 5.31 -0.03
N ALA A 60 11.43 6.20 0.26
CA ALA A 60 10.65 6.88 -0.77
C ALA A 60 11.58 7.86 -1.52
N ASP A 61 11.56 7.79 -2.86
CA ASP A 61 12.33 8.69 -3.71
C ASP A 61 11.45 9.85 -4.21
N ALA A 62 10.15 9.59 -4.38
CA ALA A 62 9.15 10.55 -4.83
C ALA A 62 7.89 10.52 -3.96
N VAL A 63 7.09 11.59 -4.03
CA VAL A 63 5.79 11.68 -3.32
C VAL A 63 4.84 10.55 -3.75
N SER A 64 4.91 10.12 -5.02
CA SER A 64 4.14 8.98 -5.54
C SER A 64 4.47 7.64 -4.89
N ASP A 65 5.65 7.52 -4.26
CA ASP A 65 6.05 6.30 -3.57
C ASP A 65 5.32 6.15 -2.23
N VAL A 66 4.79 7.22 -1.64
CA VAL A 66 4.25 7.20 -0.27
C VAL A 66 2.87 6.55 -0.22
N VAL A 67 2.84 5.22 -0.25
CA VAL A 67 1.62 4.40 -0.21
C VAL A 67 1.82 3.13 0.62
N GLY A 68 0.78 2.72 1.34
CA GLY A 68 0.82 1.52 2.18
C GLY A 68 1.54 1.76 3.51
N PRO A 69 2.10 0.72 4.14
CA PRO A 69 2.86 0.85 5.38
C PRO A 69 4.14 1.67 5.18
N VAL A 70 4.25 2.73 5.97
CA VAL A 70 5.36 3.68 6.01
C VAL A 70 5.81 3.95 7.44
N MET A 71 7.04 4.42 7.57
CA MET A 71 7.65 4.91 8.80
C MET A 71 8.20 6.30 8.52
N ILE A 72 7.84 7.27 9.36
CA ILE A 72 8.28 8.66 9.23
C ILE A 72 9.46 8.85 10.18
N VAL A 73 10.65 9.00 9.61
CA VAL A 73 11.91 9.20 10.35
C VAL A 73 12.14 10.69 10.57
N LEU A 74 12.35 11.02 11.83
CA LEU A 74 12.45 12.36 12.41
C LEU A 74 13.93 12.79 12.51
N PRO A 75 14.30 14.03 12.11
CA PRO A 75 15.67 14.56 12.23
C PRO A 75 16.04 14.93 13.68
N THR A 76 16.11 13.95 14.56
CA THR A 76 16.62 14.08 15.95
C THR A 76 18.09 13.66 16.05
N ASP A 77 18.80 14.11 17.09
CA ASP A 77 20.22 13.77 17.35
C ASP A 77 20.49 12.26 17.30
N LYS A 78 19.62 11.49 17.96
CA LYS A 78 19.49 10.04 17.72
C LYS A 78 18.25 9.84 16.85
N PRO A 79 18.35 9.25 15.65
CA PRO A 79 17.20 9.08 14.77
C PRO A 79 16.00 8.45 15.49
N SER A 80 14.86 9.12 15.40
CA SER A 80 13.61 8.68 15.98
C SER A 80 12.54 8.57 14.91
N ALA A 81 11.46 7.86 15.20
CA ALA A 81 10.31 7.73 14.32
C ALA A 81 9.11 8.45 14.92
N LEU A 82 8.25 9.00 14.06
CA LEU A 82 6.93 9.44 14.47
C LEU A 82 6.13 8.21 14.90
N ALA A 83 5.76 8.14 16.17
CA ALA A 83 5.03 7.01 16.73
C ALA A 83 3.73 7.48 17.39
N CYS A 84 2.79 6.55 17.55
CA CYS A 84 1.60 6.75 18.36
C CYS A 84 1.33 5.59 19.30
N ASP A 85 0.82 5.89 20.49
CA ASP A 85 0.34 4.86 21.42
C ASP A 85 -1.14 4.51 21.16
N PRO A 86 -1.68 3.46 21.81
CA PRO A 86 -3.08 3.09 21.66
C PRO A 86 -4.09 4.16 22.15
N SER A 87 -3.66 5.11 22.99
CA SER A 87 -4.49 6.24 23.42
C SER A 87 -4.58 7.35 22.37
N GLY A 88 -3.73 7.29 21.33
CA GLY A 88 -3.63 8.28 20.28
C GLY A 88 -2.66 9.42 20.60
N LYS A 89 -1.81 9.28 21.63
CA LYS A 89 -0.72 10.25 21.86
C LYS A 89 0.37 10.04 20.81
N VAL A 90 0.78 11.11 20.14
CA VAL A 90 1.86 11.11 19.16
C VAL A 90 3.16 11.57 19.83
N PHE A 91 4.28 10.91 19.54
CA PHE A 91 5.58 11.19 20.13
C PHE A 91 6.73 10.70 19.24
N ALA A 92 7.94 11.17 19.52
CA ALA A 92 9.16 10.66 18.90
C ALA A 92 9.66 9.40 19.65
N LEU A 93 9.74 8.26 18.96
CA LEU A 93 10.28 7.02 19.52
C LEU A 93 11.66 6.73 18.90
N PRO A 94 12.76 6.64 19.67
CA PRO A 94 14.08 6.31 19.14
C PRO A 94 14.07 5.02 18.31
N ILE A 95 14.86 4.96 17.24
CA ILE A 95 14.93 3.80 16.34
C ILE A 95 16.08 2.89 16.78
N GLU A 96 15.77 1.63 17.10
CA GLU A 96 16.79 0.62 17.46
C GLU A 96 17.35 -0.12 16.23
N ASN A 97 16.49 -0.47 15.27
CA ASN A 97 16.89 -1.14 14.04
C ASN A 97 17.39 -0.12 13.00
N ILE A 98 18.62 0.33 13.18
CA ILE A 98 19.31 1.30 12.33
C ILE A 98 20.81 1.00 12.29
N VAL A 99 21.41 1.01 11.09
CA VAL A 99 22.84 0.76 10.89
C VAL A 99 23.60 2.07 10.96
N ASP A 100 24.63 2.15 11.82
CA ASP A 100 25.52 3.32 11.96
C ASP A 100 24.79 4.67 12.17
N ASN A 101 23.62 4.65 12.81
CA ASN A 101 22.72 5.81 12.93
C ASN A 101 22.31 6.44 11.58
N ASN A 102 22.38 5.69 10.49
CA ASN A 102 22.02 6.16 9.16
C ASN A 102 20.50 6.08 8.94
N PRO A 103 19.77 7.21 8.81
CA PRO A 103 18.32 7.23 8.63
C PRO A 103 17.83 6.48 7.38
N THR A 104 18.69 6.25 6.39
CA THR A 104 18.34 5.51 5.16
C THR A 104 18.31 4.00 5.35
N SER A 105 18.84 3.49 6.46
CA SER A 105 18.81 2.09 6.84
C SER A 105 17.74 1.78 7.90
N ALA A 106 17.03 2.80 8.39
CA ALA A 106 16.07 2.65 9.46
C ALA A 106 14.92 1.71 9.07
N GLU A 107 14.59 0.81 9.98
CA GLU A 107 13.43 -0.07 9.89
C GLU A 107 12.63 -0.01 11.21
N PRO A 108 11.30 -0.19 11.17
CA PRO A 108 10.51 -0.19 12.37
C PRO A 108 10.79 -1.45 13.20
N HIS A 109 11.04 -1.25 14.49
CA HIS A 109 11.17 -2.33 15.48
C HIS A 109 9.95 -2.42 16.41
N ASP A 110 9.07 -1.41 16.35
CA ASP A 110 7.83 -1.34 17.11
C ASP A 110 6.68 -0.95 16.17
N VAL A 111 5.54 -1.65 16.29
CA VAL A 111 4.33 -1.40 15.48
C VAL A 111 3.83 0.05 15.62
N ARG A 112 4.11 0.70 16.74
CA ARG A 112 3.74 2.10 17.00
C ARG A 112 4.42 3.09 16.04
N GLN A 113 5.52 2.69 15.41
CA GLN A 113 6.27 3.50 14.43
C GLN A 113 5.69 3.41 13.01
N VAL A 114 4.77 2.48 12.78
CA VAL A 114 4.22 2.20 11.46
C VAL A 114 2.89 2.92 11.25
N TRP A 115 2.80 3.60 10.11
CA TRP A 115 1.61 4.28 9.63
C TRP A 115 1.21 3.70 8.29
N VAL A 116 -0.09 3.59 8.01
CA VAL A 116 -0.58 3.27 6.67
C VAL A 116 -0.90 4.58 5.96
N ALA A 117 -0.04 4.94 5.00
CA ALA A 117 -0.22 6.09 4.14
C ALA A 117 -1.18 5.78 3.00
N ASN A 118 -2.09 6.71 2.72
CA ASN A 118 -2.95 6.65 1.56
C ASN A 118 -3.23 8.05 1.02
N ARG A 119 -3.13 8.22 -0.31
CA ARG A 119 -3.58 9.43 -0.99
C ARG A 119 -5.10 9.45 -1.09
N VAL A 120 -5.71 10.60 -0.85
CA VAL A 120 -7.16 10.78 -1.00
C VAL A 120 -7.48 11.01 -2.48
N ALA A 121 -8.29 10.11 -3.06
CA ALA A 121 -8.65 10.17 -4.47
C ALA A 121 -9.29 11.52 -4.83
N GLY A 122 -8.89 12.08 -5.97
CA GLY A 122 -9.34 13.41 -6.43
C GLY A 122 -8.65 14.59 -5.74
N THR A 123 -7.71 14.34 -4.82
CA THR A 123 -6.91 15.40 -4.16
C THR A 123 -5.42 15.04 -4.13
N GLU A 124 -4.59 15.96 -3.66
CA GLU A 124 -3.17 15.72 -3.38
C GLU A 124 -2.89 15.35 -1.92
N ASN A 125 -3.95 15.30 -1.10
CA ASN A 125 -3.84 15.10 0.33
C ASN A 125 -3.54 13.64 0.66
N PHE A 126 -2.68 13.45 1.66
CA PHE A 126 -2.34 12.18 2.26
C PHE A 126 -2.96 12.07 3.65
N ARG A 127 -3.29 10.83 4.02
CA ARG A 127 -3.71 10.46 5.37
C ARG A 127 -2.84 9.33 5.89
N PHE A 128 -2.53 9.38 7.18
CA PHE A 128 -1.69 8.39 7.86
C PHE A 128 -2.50 7.70 8.95
N LYS A 129 -2.74 6.40 8.81
CA LYS A 129 -3.50 5.60 9.78
C LYS A 129 -2.56 4.81 10.68
N GLY A 130 -2.63 5.03 11.98
CA GLY A 130 -1.83 4.29 12.97
C GLY A 130 -2.28 2.82 13.11
N HIS A 131 -1.46 2.04 13.80
CA HIS A 131 -1.70 0.61 14.07
C HIS A 131 -3.04 0.30 14.76
N HIS A 132 -3.53 1.23 15.59
CA HIS A 132 -4.80 1.14 16.32
C HIS A 132 -6.02 1.63 15.51
N GLY A 133 -5.82 1.94 14.23
CA GLY A 133 -6.91 2.22 13.31
C GLY A 133 -7.41 3.67 13.30
N ARG A 134 -6.70 4.60 13.93
CA ARG A 134 -7.02 6.03 13.96
C ARG A 134 -6.03 6.83 13.12
N TYR A 135 -6.43 8.00 12.67
CA TYR A 135 -5.64 8.84 11.78
C TYR A 135 -4.79 9.85 12.54
N LEU A 136 -3.55 10.05 12.08
CA LEU A 136 -2.73 11.19 12.48
C LEU A 136 -3.49 12.47 12.17
N ALA A 137 -3.58 13.35 13.15
CA ALA A 137 -4.24 14.64 13.07
C ALA A 137 -3.32 15.72 13.62
N CYS A 138 -3.42 16.92 13.06
CA CYS A 138 -2.80 18.12 13.61
C CYS A 138 -3.90 19.14 13.94
N ASP A 139 -3.93 19.63 15.19
CA ASP A 139 -4.87 20.64 15.61
C ASP A 139 -4.43 22.08 15.24
N LYS A 140 -5.27 23.06 15.56
CA LYS A 140 -5.02 24.47 15.22
C LYS A 140 -3.82 25.08 15.94
N ILE A 141 -3.38 24.49 17.05
CA ILE A 141 -2.26 24.97 17.86
C ILE A 141 -0.99 24.14 17.63
N GLY A 142 -1.00 23.22 16.66
CA GLY A 142 0.14 22.39 16.28
C GLY A 142 0.33 21.13 17.10
N LEU A 143 -0.63 20.71 17.93
CA LEU A 143 -0.55 19.43 18.63
C LEU A 143 -0.94 18.29 17.71
N LEU A 144 -0.11 17.24 17.72
CA LEU A 144 -0.34 16.01 16.99
C LEU A 144 -1.07 14.99 17.86
N SER A 145 -2.07 14.33 17.28
CA SER A 145 -2.79 13.23 17.93
C SER A 145 -3.22 12.19 16.91
N ALA A 146 -3.61 11.01 17.38
CA ALA A 146 -4.13 9.93 16.57
C ALA A 146 -5.40 9.34 17.21
N THR A 147 -6.43 10.18 17.37
CA THR A 147 -7.66 9.84 18.10
C THR A 147 -8.90 9.72 17.21
N SER A 148 -8.87 10.24 15.98
CA SER A 148 -10.03 10.20 15.09
C SER A 148 -10.05 8.95 14.20
N GLU A 149 -11.21 8.30 14.08
CA GLU A 149 -11.45 7.23 13.09
C GLU A 149 -11.93 7.81 11.74
N ALA A 150 -12.38 9.06 11.74
CA ALA A 150 -12.85 9.76 10.56
C ALA A 150 -11.79 10.73 10.04
N VAL A 151 -11.79 10.95 8.74
CA VAL A 151 -10.88 11.90 8.09
C VAL A 151 -11.59 13.23 7.95
N SER A 152 -11.01 14.26 8.56
CA SER A 152 -11.36 15.67 8.37
C SER A 152 -10.16 16.44 7.82
N PRO A 153 -10.27 17.76 7.64
CA PRO A 153 -9.11 18.59 7.30
C PRO A 153 -7.95 18.49 8.31
N LEU A 154 -8.20 18.08 9.56
CA LEU A 154 -7.14 17.91 10.57
C LEU A 154 -6.26 16.69 10.31
N GLU A 155 -6.81 15.65 9.69
CA GLU A 155 -6.13 14.38 9.35
C GLU A 155 -5.54 14.36 7.93
N SER A 156 -5.56 15.50 7.25
CA SER A 156 -5.12 15.65 5.86
C SER A 156 -3.81 16.43 5.79
N PHE A 157 -2.84 15.89 5.07
CA PHE A 157 -1.49 16.48 4.94
C PHE A 157 -1.05 16.51 3.47
N ASN A 158 -0.27 17.52 3.09
CA ASN A 158 0.47 17.52 1.85
C ASN A 158 1.89 17.02 2.10
N ILE A 159 2.41 16.22 1.18
CA ILE A 159 3.80 15.76 1.21
C ILE A 159 4.56 16.54 0.15
N ILE A 160 5.56 17.30 0.59
CA ILE A 160 6.38 18.14 -0.30
C ILE A 160 7.78 17.56 -0.32
N ALA A 161 8.31 17.22 -1.49
CA ALA A 161 9.70 16.79 -1.62
C ALA A 161 10.65 17.98 -1.37
N THR A 162 11.72 17.75 -0.63
CA THR A 162 12.72 18.79 -0.37
C THR A 162 13.65 18.91 -1.58
N ALA A 163 13.71 20.10 -2.20
CA ALA A 163 14.46 20.31 -3.45
C ALA A 163 15.96 19.99 -3.31
N ASP A 164 16.57 20.37 -2.19
CA ASP A 164 18.03 20.29 -1.99
C ASP A 164 18.50 18.94 -1.43
N THR A 165 17.59 18.08 -0.97
CA THR A 165 17.95 16.83 -0.31
C THR A 165 17.06 15.68 -0.79
N PRO A 166 17.52 14.89 -1.78
CA PRO A 166 16.76 13.76 -2.29
C PRO A 166 16.38 12.74 -1.21
N GLY A 167 15.14 12.26 -1.28
CA GLY A 167 14.60 11.29 -0.32
C GLY A 167 14.22 11.89 1.03
N THR A 168 14.12 13.21 1.16
CA THR A 168 13.50 13.89 2.31
C THR A 168 12.28 14.69 1.89
N PHE A 169 11.37 14.88 2.85
CA PHE A 169 10.05 15.44 2.65
C PHE A 169 9.66 16.35 3.79
N GLN A 170 8.78 17.29 3.50
CA GLN A 170 8.04 18.09 4.47
C GLN A 170 6.61 17.56 4.54
N LEU A 171 6.05 17.49 5.75
CA LEU A 171 4.63 17.18 5.95
C LEU A 171 3.90 18.46 6.32
N GLN A 172 3.14 19.00 5.37
CA GLN A 172 2.40 20.24 5.52
C GLN A 172 0.94 19.94 5.90
N THR A 173 0.40 20.67 6.87
CA THR A 173 -1.02 20.62 7.21
C THR A 173 -1.84 21.43 6.19
N LEU A 174 -3.16 21.28 6.16
CA LEU A 174 -4.03 22.15 5.35
C LEU A 174 -4.13 23.60 5.86
N ARG A 175 -3.33 23.99 6.86
CA ARG A 175 -3.18 25.38 7.34
C ARG A 175 -1.81 25.97 6.97
N ASP A 176 -1.14 25.35 6.00
CA ASP A 176 0.18 25.74 5.51
C ASP A 176 1.33 25.66 6.53
N THR A 177 1.09 25.07 7.71
CA THR A 177 2.13 24.79 8.72
C THR A 177 2.77 23.43 8.51
N LEU A 178 4.00 23.26 8.96
CA LEU A 178 4.81 22.06 8.78
C LEU A 178 4.94 21.25 10.08
N LEU A 179 5.01 19.93 9.94
CA LEU A 179 5.46 19.04 11.01
C LEU A 179 6.91 19.38 11.36
N THR A 180 7.17 19.59 12.65
CA THR A 180 8.47 20.00 13.17
C THR A 180 8.79 19.25 14.46
N ILE A 181 10.09 19.18 14.76
CA ILE A 181 10.60 18.63 16.00
C ILE A 181 11.17 19.77 16.83
N LYS A 182 10.70 19.86 18.08
CA LYS A 182 11.34 20.67 19.10
C LYS A 182 12.32 19.77 19.86
N PRO A 183 13.64 19.98 19.69
CA PRO A 183 14.64 19.18 20.38
C PRO A 183 14.45 19.30 21.89
N SER A 184 14.80 18.22 22.61
CA SER A 184 14.71 18.23 24.06
C SER A 184 15.67 19.27 24.63
N THR A 185 15.18 20.12 25.53
CA THR A 185 15.98 21.21 26.14
C THR A 185 16.98 20.70 27.17
N SER A 186 17.08 19.40 27.40
CA SER A 186 17.96 18.79 28.38
C SER A 186 18.80 17.66 27.78
N SER A 187 20.11 17.68 28.02
CA SER A 187 21.06 16.62 27.66
C SER A 187 21.11 15.48 28.68
N LYS A 188 20.21 15.46 29.67
CA LYS A 188 20.18 14.44 30.72
C LYS A 188 19.74 13.08 30.16
N PRO A 189 20.24 11.95 30.71
CA PRO A 189 19.88 10.62 30.24
C PRO A 189 18.37 10.28 30.36
N ASN A 190 17.64 10.99 31.25
CA ASN A 190 16.18 10.87 31.40
C ASN A 190 15.43 12.11 30.89
N ALA A 191 16.01 12.87 29.97
CA ALA A 191 15.32 14.00 29.35
C ALA A 191 14.08 13.50 28.59
N PRO A 192 12.98 14.29 28.57
CA PRO A 192 11.82 13.94 27.78
C PRO A 192 12.21 13.79 26.30
N PRO A 193 11.57 12.88 25.54
CA PRO A 193 11.81 12.75 24.11
C PRO A 193 11.50 14.09 23.41
N ALA A 194 12.10 14.29 22.25
CA ALA A 194 11.83 15.48 21.44
C ALA A 194 10.32 15.63 21.20
N GLU A 195 9.82 16.86 21.36
CA GLU A 195 8.39 17.14 21.17
C GLU A 195 8.12 17.29 19.69
N VAL A 196 7.12 16.56 19.17
CA VAL A 196 6.71 16.66 17.77
C VAL A 196 5.48 17.56 17.68
N ARG A 197 5.52 18.55 16.78
CA ARG A 197 4.45 19.52 16.56
C ARG A 197 4.17 19.72 15.08
N GLY A 198 3.11 20.45 14.76
CA GLY A 198 2.70 20.78 13.40
C GLY A 198 2.43 22.27 13.18
N ASP A 199 3.14 23.14 13.91
CA ASP A 199 2.99 24.60 13.90
C ASP A 199 4.21 25.37 13.34
N ALA A 200 5.14 24.70 12.65
CA ALA A 200 6.24 25.43 12.00
C ALA A 200 5.75 26.17 10.74
N ASP A 201 6.29 27.35 10.50
CA ASP A 201 5.95 28.25 9.38
C ASP A 201 7.00 28.27 8.26
N ALA A 202 8.19 27.74 8.53
CA ALA A 202 9.31 27.71 7.59
C ALA A 202 9.93 26.31 7.48
N ILE A 203 10.44 26.01 6.28
CA ILE A 203 11.25 24.82 6.04
C ILE A 203 12.59 25.00 6.75
N THR A 204 12.89 24.08 7.66
CA THR A 204 14.15 24.04 8.41
C THR A 204 14.66 22.60 8.49
N PHE A 205 15.82 22.42 9.10
CA PHE A 205 16.32 21.06 9.39
C PHE A 205 15.29 20.25 10.19
N ASN A 206 14.64 20.85 11.20
CA ASN A 206 13.69 20.17 12.09
C ASN A 206 12.35 19.79 11.43
N THR A 207 12.05 20.35 10.26
CA THR A 207 10.85 19.99 9.47
C THR A 207 11.17 18.98 8.35
N THR A 208 12.45 18.70 8.10
CA THR A 208 12.91 17.87 7.00
C THR A 208 12.98 16.41 7.41
N LEU A 209 11.96 15.64 7.03
CA LEU A 209 11.75 14.26 7.46
C LEU A 209 12.17 13.28 6.35
N ARG A 210 12.38 12.02 6.71
CA ARG A 210 12.54 10.93 5.72
C ARG A 210 11.40 9.94 5.84
N ILE A 211 10.89 9.44 4.71
CA ILE A 211 9.84 8.42 4.69
C ILE A 211 10.43 7.10 4.21
N ARG A 212 10.34 6.10 5.08
CA ARG A 212 10.66 4.70 4.79
C ARG A 212 9.35 3.97 4.48
N MET A 213 9.38 3.03 3.55
CA MET A 213 8.20 2.28 3.11
C MET A 213 8.55 0.81 2.88
N GLN A 214 7.55 -0.07 2.99
CA GLN A 214 7.73 -1.47 2.61
C GLN A 214 7.96 -1.61 1.10
N ALA A 215 9.00 -2.37 0.72
CA ALA A 215 9.48 -2.49 -0.65
C ALA A 215 8.40 -2.94 -1.64
N ARG A 216 7.56 -3.90 -1.24
CA ARG A 216 6.44 -4.38 -2.08
C ARG A 216 5.41 -3.31 -2.46
N PHE A 217 5.32 -2.22 -1.70
CA PHE A 217 4.40 -1.12 -2.00
C PHE A 217 5.03 -0.04 -2.88
N LYS A 218 6.34 -0.10 -3.15
CA LYS A 218 7.00 0.85 -4.05
C LYS A 218 6.46 0.66 -5.48
N PRO A 219 5.94 1.70 -6.15
CA PRO A 219 5.19 1.57 -7.42
C PRO A 219 5.90 0.90 -8.61
N ARG A 220 7.17 0.47 -8.50
CA ARG A 220 8.00 -0.08 -9.59
C ARG A 220 7.43 -1.35 -10.25
N LEU A 221 6.60 -2.13 -9.56
CA LEU A 221 6.07 -3.40 -10.08
C LEU A 221 4.68 -3.27 -10.72
N ARG A 222 3.92 -2.21 -10.42
CA ARG A 222 2.58 -2.02 -11.01
C ARG A 222 2.66 -1.59 -12.47
N THR A 223 3.60 -0.72 -12.81
CA THR A 223 3.90 -0.36 -14.21
C THR A 223 4.30 -1.60 -15.03
N SER A 224 5.09 -2.52 -14.46
CA SER A 224 5.44 -3.77 -15.15
C SER A 224 4.23 -4.69 -15.36
N LYS A 225 3.24 -4.70 -14.45
CA LYS A 225 2.00 -5.47 -14.56
C LYS A 225 1.05 -4.83 -15.57
N GLU A 226 0.91 -3.50 -15.55
CA GLU A 226 0.12 -2.74 -16.53
C GLU A 226 0.74 -2.82 -17.94
N GLU A 227 2.06 -2.79 -18.08
CA GLU A 227 2.75 -3.04 -19.35
C GLU A 227 2.57 -4.50 -19.80
N ARG A 228 2.70 -5.47 -18.89
CA ARG A 228 2.41 -6.89 -19.18
C ARG A 228 0.95 -7.09 -19.57
N GLU A 229 0.01 -6.37 -18.98
CA GLU A 229 -1.41 -6.45 -19.32
C GLU A 229 -1.70 -5.76 -20.66
N LYS A 230 -1.10 -4.59 -20.93
CA LYS A 230 -1.10 -3.95 -22.26
C LYS A 230 -0.44 -4.82 -23.34
N SER A 231 0.49 -5.71 -22.95
CA SER A 231 1.11 -6.66 -23.88
C SER A 231 0.21 -7.86 -24.23
N LYS A 232 -0.86 -8.13 -23.46
CA LYS A 232 -1.79 -9.23 -23.74
C LYS A 232 -2.68 -8.88 -24.94
N ILE A 233 -2.32 -9.40 -26.11
CA ILE A 233 -3.17 -9.38 -27.31
C ILE A 233 -4.13 -10.58 -27.31
N SER A 234 -5.39 -10.32 -27.62
CA SER A 234 -6.42 -11.35 -27.73
C SER A 234 -6.24 -12.17 -29.03
N ARG A 235 -6.77 -13.40 -29.07
CA ARG A 235 -6.76 -14.23 -30.29
C ARG A 235 -7.46 -13.51 -31.45
N ARG A 236 -8.58 -12.83 -31.15
CA ARG A 236 -9.35 -12.09 -32.15
C ARG A 236 -8.54 -10.97 -32.80
N GLU A 237 -7.79 -10.19 -32.02
CA GLU A 237 -6.91 -9.14 -32.54
C GLU A 237 -5.75 -9.72 -33.37
N LEU A 238 -5.22 -10.88 -32.99
CA LEU A 238 -4.21 -11.58 -33.79
C LEU A 238 -4.75 -12.05 -35.15
N GLU A 239 -5.96 -12.62 -35.17
CA GLU A 239 -6.62 -13.08 -36.39
C GLU A 239 -7.02 -11.93 -37.31
N GLU A 240 -7.50 -10.82 -36.74
CA GLU A 240 -7.80 -9.58 -37.47
C GLU A 240 -6.52 -8.98 -38.06
N ALA A 241 -5.45 -8.91 -37.26
CA ALA A 241 -4.15 -8.43 -37.73
C ALA A 241 -3.57 -9.33 -38.83
N ALA A 242 -3.76 -10.65 -38.75
CA ALA A 242 -3.33 -11.60 -39.77
C ALA A 242 -4.25 -11.62 -41.01
N GLY A 243 -5.49 -11.17 -40.90
CA GLY A 243 -6.50 -11.18 -41.95
C GLY A 243 -7.11 -12.57 -42.21
N ARG A 244 -6.91 -13.54 -41.30
CA ARG A 244 -7.48 -14.89 -41.37
C ARG A 244 -7.56 -15.53 -39.99
N ARG A 245 -8.28 -16.65 -39.89
CA ARG A 245 -8.18 -17.51 -38.70
C ARG A 245 -6.77 -18.09 -38.58
N LEU A 246 -6.27 -18.10 -37.35
CA LEU A 246 -4.95 -18.59 -37.00
C LEU A 246 -5.09 -19.91 -36.23
N ASP A 247 -4.16 -20.81 -36.44
CA ASP A 247 -4.06 -22.05 -35.67
C ASP A 247 -3.47 -21.78 -34.28
N GLU A 248 -3.65 -22.72 -33.35
CA GLU A 248 -3.19 -22.53 -31.96
C GLU A 248 -1.68 -22.29 -31.85
N ASP A 249 -0.90 -22.93 -32.71
CA ASP A 249 0.55 -22.76 -32.74
C ASP A 249 0.96 -21.39 -33.29
N GLU A 250 0.23 -20.87 -34.29
CA GLU A 250 0.45 -19.52 -34.83
C GLU A 250 0.08 -18.44 -33.81
N VAL A 251 -1.02 -18.63 -33.08
CA VAL A 251 -1.42 -17.77 -31.97
C VAL A 251 -0.37 -17.77 -30.86
N ARG A 252 0.16 -18.96 -30.50
CA ARG A 252 1.22 -19.08 -29.49
C ARG A 252 2.52 -18.41 -29.95
N MET A 253 2.89 -18.59 -31.23
CA MET A 253 4.06 -17.96 -31.83
C MET A 253 3.94 -16.43 -31.82
N LEU A 254 2.81 -15.86 -32.25
CA LEU A 254 2.62 -14.41 -32.28
C LEU A 254 2.57 -13.79 -30.87
N LYS A 255 1.97 -14.48 -29.89
CA LYS A 255 2.01 -14.05 -28.49
C LYS A 255 3.44 -14.06 -27.92
N ARG A 256 4.26 -15.03 -28.34
CA ARG A 256 5.68 -15.09 -27.97
C ARG A 256 6.49 -13.99 -28.66
N ALA A 257 6.31 -13.80 -29.96
CA ALA A 257 6.95 -12.76 -30.74
C ALA A 257 6.65 -11.35 -30.19
N LYS A 258 5.42 -11.10 -29.71
CA LYS A 258 5.06 -9.85 -29.03
C LYS A 258 5.80 -9.63 -27.71
N ARG A 259 6.14 -10.69 -26.98
CA ARG A 259 6.95 -10.62 -25.76
C ARG A 259 8.43 -10.39 -26.07
N GLU A 260 8.92 -10.95 -27.19
CA GLU A 260 10.32 -10.90 -27.62
C GLU A 260 10.62 -9.66 -28.49
N GLY A 261 9.61 -8.88 -28.89
CA GLY A 261 9.74 -7.66 -29.69
C GLY A 261 9.66 -7.87 -31.20
N ASP A 262 9.53 -9.11 -31.66
CA ASP A 262 9.55 -9.54 -33.07
C ASP A 262 8.14 -9.75 -33.68
N TYR A 263 7.12 -9.08 -33.13
CA TYR A 263 5.73 -9.34 -33.51
C TYR A 263 5.43 -9.05 -34.99
N HIS A 264 5.95 -7.94 -35.50
CA HIS A 264 5.60 -7.46 -36.85
C HIS A 264 6.26 -8.30 -37.95
N GLU A 265 7.48 -8.80 -37.74
CA GLU A 265 8.15 -9.66 -38.72
C GLU A 265 7.44 -11.02 -38.83
N ARG A 266 7.14 -11.66 -37.68
CA ARG A 266 6.38 -12.92 -37.65
C ARG A 266 4.98 -12.79 -38.22
N LEU A 267 4.31 -11.66 -37.98
CA LEU A 267 2.99 -11.40 -38.57
C LEU A 267 3.08 -11.28 -40.11
N LEU A 268 4.14 -10.65 -40.63
CA LEU A 268 4.39 -10.56 -42.08
C LEU A 268 4.68 -11.93 -42.69
N GLU A 269 5.49 -12.77 -42.05
CA GLU A 269 5.76 -14.13 -42.53
C GLU A 269 4.49 -14.96 -42.68
N ILE A 270 3.58 -14.88 -41.70
CA ILE A 270 2.28 -15.56 -41.73
C ILE A 270 1.40 -15.04 -42.87
N LYS A 271 1.41 -13.74 -43.13
CA LYS A 271 0.68 -13.12 -44.24
C LYS A 271 1.24 -13.51 -45.61
N VAL A 272 2.57 -13.56 -45.74
CA VAL A 272 3.26 -13.93 -46.99
C VAL A 272 3.02 -15.41 -47.32
N LYS A 273 3.15 -16.32 -46.34
CA LYS A 273 2.88 -17.76 -46.53
C LYS A 273 1.44 -18.04 -47.00
N ASN A 274 0.49 -17.17 -46.65
CA ASN A 274 -0.90 -17.30 -47.08
C ASN A 274 -1.13 -16.83 -48.53
N LYS A 275 -0.27 -15.96 -49.06
CA LYS A 275 -0.33 -15.54 -50.47
C LYS A 275 0.46 -16.54 -51.32
N HIS A 276 -0.16 -17.67 -51.64
CA HIS A 276 0.31 -18.44 -52.79
C HIS A 276 0.00 -17.68 -54.07
N ASP A 277 1.06 -17.23 -54.74
CA ASP A 277 0.99 -16.69 -56.09
C ASP A 277 0.43 -17.76 -57.01
N LYS A 278 -0.67 -17.44 -57.69
CA LYS A 278 -1.40 -18.35 -58.59
C LYS A 278 -0.97 -18.19 -60.05
N PHE A 279 0.07 -17.41 -60.33
CA PHE A 279 0.59 -17.16 -61.68
C PHE A 279 2.10 -17.41 -61.81
N GLY A 280 2.57 -18.55 -61.29
CA GLY A 280 3.88 -19.12 -61.63
C GLY A 280 3.75 -20.22 -62.68
#